data_AF-A0A2A9F348-F1
#
_entry.id   AF-A0A2A9F348-F1
#
_cell.length_a   1.000
_cell.length_b   1.000
_cell.length_c   1.000
_cell.angle_alpha   90.00
_cell.angle_beta   90.00
_cell.angle_gamma   90.00
#
_symmetry.space_group_name_H-M   'P 1'
#
loop_
_entity.id
_entity.type
_entity.pdbx_description
1 polymer ?
#
loop_
_entity_poly.entity_id
_entity_poly.type
_entity_poly.pdbx_seq_one_letter_code
_entity_poly.pdbx_strand_id
1 'polypeptide(L)'
;MVEESDGIEEAVTGSVRVAVTVGARMGEMLARAREERLRRAEAADEQQARELTARLHAEQAAALAPAFRTEWWDQAGPEDIQHVYTAARAWTGQDPEADRAADRIRDEVRRRYGVDVDRAAADPDLVRVALERAEARRAQAEQERGRVAEEQVQAQLLVAEAGMADQAAATARAAAQHEPDPAERAEATLVAEQEQIRATAAREAGKDNYDSAERRQAFAADLERRGLDYETVAARITADVSQGTHPSAAVKPAGKKAPKARKSRGPEQRQQELSR
;
A
#
# COMPACT_ATOMS: atom_id res chain seq x y z
N MET A 1 123.35 10.56 -12.29
CA MET A 1 122.75 9.52 -11.44
C MET A 1 121.27 9.83 -11.33
N VAL A 2 120.41 8.83 -11.59
CA VAL A 2 119.15 8.45 -10.88
C VAL A 2 118.31 9.60 -10.32
N GLU A 3 117.00 9.75 -10.48
CA GLU A 3 115.84 9.17 -11.21
C GLU A 3 114.70 10.18 -10.92
N GLU A 4 113.66 10.23 -11.77
CA GLU A 4 112.23 10.52 -11.43
C GLU A 4 111.51 10.81 -12.77
N SER A 5 110.78 9.84 -13.34
CA SER A 5 109.38 9.55 -13.02
C SER A 5 108.51 10.79 -12.97
N ASP A 6 108.05 11.27 -14.12
CA ASP A 6 106.63 11.63 -14.23
C ASP A 6 106.16 11.69 -15.68
N GLY A 7 105.69 10.54 -16.17
CA GLY A 7 105.09 10.38 -17.50
C GLY A 7 103.71 9.74 -17.46
N ILE A 8 103.08 9.67 -16.28
CA ILE A 8 101.78 9.00 -16.08
C ILE A 8 100.75 9.96 -15.44
N GLU A 9 101.14 11.19 -15.05
CA GLU A 9 100.20 12.18 -14.50
C GLU A 9 99.53 13.08 -15.57
N GLU A 10 99.99 13.08 -16.83
CA GLU A 10 99.48 14.01 -17.87
C GLU A 10 98.33 13.45 -18.75
N ALA A 11 97.80 12.26 -18.46
CA ALA A 11 96.66 11.72 -19.23
C ALA A 11 95.28 11.85 -18.54
N VAL A 12 95.21 12.29 -17.28
CA VAL A 12 93.94 12.38 -16.54
C VAL A 12 93.52 13.82 -16.20
N THR A 13 94.42 14.80 -16.30
CA THR A 13 94.13 16.20 -15.90
C THR A 13 93.57 17.06 -17.04
N GLY A 14 93.22 16.44 -18.18
CA GLY A 14 92.64 17.11 -19.35
C GLY A 14 91.12 16.98 -19.52
N SER A 15 90.39 16.33 -18.61
CA SER A 15 88.98 15.93 -18.85
C SER A 15 87.98 16.32 -17.75
N VAL A 16 88.34 17.18 -16.80
CA VAL A 16 87.42 17.59 -15.70
C VAL A 16 86.76 18.96 -15.92
N ARG A 17 87.26 19.81 -16.82
CA ARG A 17 86.70 21.17 -17.00
C ARG A 17 85.52 21.29 -17.98
N VAL A 18 85.09 20.21 -18.62
CA VAL A 18 83.90 20.20 -19.50
C VAL A 18 82.69 19.49 -18.86
N ALA A 19 82.88 18.71 -17.79
CA ALA A 19 81.78 17.98 -17.14
C ALA A 19 80.85 18.85 -16.27
N VAL A 20 81.33 19.98 -15.74
CA VAL A 20 80.53 20.80 -14.80
C VAL A 20 79.50 21.69 -15.52
N THR A 21 79.74 22.10 -16.76
CA THR A 21 78.80 22.96 -17.51
C THR A 21 77.60 22.19 -18.09
N VAL A 22 77.71 20.87 -18.24
CA VAL A 22 76.61 20.01 -18.72
C VAL A 22 75.70 19.54 -17.57
N GLY A 23 76.24 19.42 -16.35
CA GLY A 23 75.47 19.03 -15.16
C GLY A 23 74.34 20.01 -14.77
N ALA A 24 74.56 21.31 -14.93
CA ALA A 24 73.54 22.33 -14.64
C ALA A 24 72.32 22.26 -15.60
N ARG A 25 72.54 21.93 -16.87
CA ARG A 25 71.49 21.84 -17.89
C ARG A 25 70.71 20.52 -17.81
N MET A 26 71.35 19.44 -17.34
CA MET A 26 70.68 18.17 -17.06
C MET A 26 69.83 18.23 -15.78
N GLY A 27 70.25 18.99 -14.76
CA GLY A 27 69.47 19.22 -13.54
C GLY A 27 68.14 19.95 -13.80
N GLU A 28 68.15 20.94 -14.68
CA GLU A 28 66.94 21.66 -15.10
C GLU A 28 65.96 20.77 -15.88
N MET A 29 66.45 19.91 -16.77
CA MET A 29 65.60 18.94 -17.47
C MET A 29 65.01 17.88 -16.52
N LEU A 30 65.77 17.41 -15.54
CA LEU A 30 65.26 16.47 -14.53
C LEU A 30 64.24 17.13 -13.59
N ALA A 31 64.43 18.40 -13.23
CA ALA A 31 63.46 19.16 -12.45
C ALA A 31 62.14 19.33 -13.21
N ARG A 32 62.18 19.73 -14.49
CA ARG A 32 61.00 19.83 -15.36
C ARG A 32 60.33 18.47 -15.58
N ALA A 33 61.11 17.41 -15.79
CA ALA A 33 60.57 16.06 -15.95
C ALA A 33 59.88 15.53 -14.68
N ARG A 34 60.43 15.86 -13.49
CA ARG A 34 59.79 15.53 -12.20
C ARG A 34 58.51 16.32 -11.99
N GLU A 35 58.54 17.61 -12.32
CA GLU A 35 57.37 18.49 -12.25
C GLU A 35 56.25 18.02 -13.19
N GLU A 36 56.59 17.66 -14.44
CA GLU A 36 55.63 17.09 -15.38
C GLU A 36 55.04 15.76 -14.89
N ARG A 37 55.84 14.88 -14.27
CA ARG A 37 55.32 13.63 -13.69
C ARG A 37 54.35 13.90 -12.54
N LEU A 38 54.65 14.85 -11.66
CA LEU A 38 53.76 15.23 -10.56
C LEU A 38 52.45 15.81 -11.09
N ARG A 39 52.50 16.74 -12.05
CA ARG A 39 51.30 17.29 -12.69
C ARG A 39 50.46 16.23 -13.40
N ARG A 40 51.10 15.26 -14.09
CA ARG A 40 50.39 14.14 -14.73
C ARG A 40 49.75 13.22 -13.70
N ALA A 41 50.42 12.96 -12.58
CA ALA A 41 49.86 12.18 -11.48
C ALA A 41 48.65 12.89 -10.85
N GLU A 42 48.77 14.19 -10.51
CA GLU A 42 47.66 15.00 -10.00
C GLU A 42 46.48 15.05 -10.98
N ALA A 43 46.74 15.27 -12.28
CA ALA A 43 45.69 15.28 -13.29
C ALA A 43 45.00 13.91 -13.45
N ALA A 44 45.76 12.82 -13.34
CA ALA A 44 45.20 11.46 -13.37
C ALA A 44 44.34 11.18 -12.12
N ASP A 45 44.81 11.57 -10.94
CA ASP A 45 44.08 11.41 -9.67
C ASP A 45 42.77 12.21 -9.70
N GLU A 46 42.79 13.46 -10.17
CA GLU A 46 41.57 14.25 -10.34
C GLU A 46 40.59 13.64 -11.35
N GLN A 47 41.09 13.08 -12.47
CA GLN A 47 40.25 12.39 -13.44
C GLN A 47 39.58 11.16 -12.83
N GLN A 48 40.35 10.36 -12.09
CA GLN A 48 39.83 9.19 -11.39
C GLN A 48 38.80 9.58 -10.31
N ALA A 49 39.05 10.65 -9.56
CA ALA A 49 38.10 11.17 -8.57
C ALA A 49 36.79 11.64 -9.23
N ARG A 50 36.88 12.34 -10.38
CA ARG A 50 35.71 12.74 -11.18
C ARG A 50 34.93 11.54 -11.69
N GLU A 51 35.62 10.50 -12.16
CA GLU A 51 34.97 9.29 -12.67
C GLU A 51 34.24 8.52 -11.57
N LEU A 52 34.86 8.33 -10.40
CA LEU A 52 34.22 7.67 -9.25
C LEU A 52 32.99 8.46 -8.77
N THR A 53 33.10 9.79 -8.72
CA THR A 53 31.98 10.67 -8.35
C THR A 53 30.84 10.57 -9.37
N ALA A 54 31.15 10.58 -10.66
CA ALA A 54 30.14 10.44 -11.71
C ALA A 54 29.42 9.09 -11.66
N ARG A 55 30.16 8.00 -11.39
CA ARG A 55 29.56 6.66 -11.21
C ARG A 55 28.64 6.61 -10.00
N LEU A 56 29.07 7.15 -8.85
CA LEU A 56 28.24 7.21 -7.64
C LEU A 56 26.93 7.99 -7.90
N HIS A 57 27.02 9.17 -8.53
CA HIS A 57 25.83 9.94 -8.89
C HIS A 57 24.91 9.18 -9.85
N ALA A 58 25.47 8.47 -10.82
CA ALA A 58 24.67 7.65 -11.74
C ALA A 58 23.97 6.50 -11.02
N GLU A 59 24.64 5.85 -10.05
CA GLU A 59 24.04 4.80 -9.21
C GLU A 59 22.92 5.35 -8.32
N GLN A 60 23.12 6.51 -7.70
CA GLN A 60 22.10 7.22 -6.91
C GLN A 60 20.89 7.57 -7.78
N ALA A 61 21.11 8.21 -8.93
CA ALA A 61 20.04 8.57 -9.85
C ALA A 61 19.27 7.33 -10.35
N ALA A 62 19.98 6.22 -10.65
CA ALA A 62 19.35 4.98 -11.07
C ALA A 62 18.46 4.36 -9.97
N ALA A 63 18.88 4.43 -8.71
CA ALA A 63 18.09 3.95 -7.57
C ALA A 63 16.82 4.78 -7.34
N LEU A 64 16.86 6.08 -7.64
CA LEU A 64 15.73 7.02 -7.46
C LEU A 64 14.82 7.12 -8.69
N ALA A 65 15.32 6.76 -9.88
CA ALA A 65 14.61 6.85 -11.14
C ALA A 65 13.19 6.23 -11.14
N PRO A 66 12.90 5.10 -10.45
CA PRO A 66 11.54 4.56 -10.39
C PRO A 66 10.50 5.54 -9.84
N ALA A 67 10.85 6.35 -8.83
CA ALA A 67 9.92 7.28 -8.17
C ALA A 67 9.32 8.31 -9.15
N PHE A 68 10.05 8.66 -10.20
CA PHE A 68 9.63 9.64 -11.21
C PHE A 68 8.82 9.05 -12.36
N ARG A 69 8.77 7.71 -12.50
CA ARG A 69 8.03 7.04 -13.58
C ARG A 69 6.62 6.71 -13.13
N THR A 70 5.61 7.16 -13.86
CA THR A 70 4.20 6.93 -13.52
C THR A 70 3.85 5.44 -13.56
N GLU A 71 4.35 4.72 -14.57
CA GLU A 71 4.06 3.31 -14.81
C GLU A 71 4.60 2.40 -13.71
N TRP A 72 5.69 2.82 -13.04
CA TRP A 72 6.23 2.08 -11.90
C TRP A 72 5.23 2.07 -10.75
N TRP A 73 4.58 3.21 -10.46
CA TRP A 73 3.60 3.30 -9.38
C TRP A 73 2.36 2.43 -9.57
N ASP A 74 2.09 1.99 -10.80
CA ASP A 74 0.95 1.11 -11.09
C ASP A 74 1.26 -0.37 -10.80
N GLN A 75 2.54 -0.71 -10.68
CA GLN A 75 3.01 -2.08 -10.45
C GLN A 75 3.78 -2.24 -9.12
N ALA A 76 4.28 -1.14 -8.56
CA ALA A 76 5.09 -1.14 -7.35
C ALA A 76 4.28 -1.60 -6.15
N GLY A 77 4.83 -2.58 -5.42
CA GLY A 77 4.28 -3.00 -4.14
C GLY A 77 4.81 -2.16 -2.96
N PRO A 78 4.29 -2.41 -1.74
CA PRO A 78 4.76 -1.75 -0.51
C PRO A 78 6.27 -1.84 -0.29
N GLU A 79 6.89 -2.99 -0.62
CA GLU A 79 8.33 -3.23 -0.48
C GLU A 79 9.16 -2.38 -1.45
N ASP A 80 8.75 -2.30 -2.72
CA ASP A 80 9.44 -1.48 -3.73
C ASP A 80 9.41 0.00 -3.35
N ILE A 81 8.25 0.48 -2.91
CA ILE A 81 8.06 1.87 -2.47
C ILE A 81 8.94 2.16 -1.24
N GLN A 82 8.97 1.25 -0.27
CA GLN A 82 9.81 1.40 0.92
C GLN A 82 11.30 1.43 0.57
N HIS A 83 11.75 0.57 -0.35
CA HIS A 83 13.14 0.51 -0.78
C HIS A 83 13.59 1.83 -1.42
N VAL A 84 12.82 2.33 -2.40
CA VAL A 84 13.14 3.61 -3.08
C VAL A 84 13.06 4.80 -2.11
N TYR A 85 12.08 4.79 -1.21
CA TYR A 85 11.97 5.84 -0.17
C TYR A 85 13.17 5.85 0.77
N THR A 86 13.65 4.67 1.16
CA THR A 86 14.82 4.54 2.04
C THR A 86 16.08 5.02 1.35
N ALA A 87 16.23 4.70 0.06
CA ALA A 87 17.30 5.23 -0.77
C ALA A 87 17.25 6.77 -0.83
N ALA A 88 16.08 7.36 -1.09
CA ALA A 88 15.91 8.82 -1.12
C ALA A 88 16.24 9.49 0.24
N ARG A 89 15.78 8.87 1.34
CA ARG A 89 16.01 9.35 2.71
C ARG A 89 17.48 9.33 3.12
N ALA A 90 18.25 8.37 2.62
CA ALA A 90 19.68 8.27 2.93
C ALA A 90 20.50 9.47 2.42
N TRP A 91 20.01 10.15 1.37
CA TRP A 91 20.73 11.25 0.69
C TRP A 91 20.01 12.60 0.78
N THR A 92 18.95 12.68 1.59
CA THR A 92 18.20 13.93 1.79
C THR A 92 19.12 15.04 2.32
N GLY A 93 19.00 16.24 1.75
CA GLY A 93 19.84 17.40 2.08
C GLY A 93 21.26 17.38 1.49
N GLN A 94 21.65 16.30 0.80
CA GLN A 94 22.94 16.17 0.10
C GLN A 94 22.74 16.16 -1.41
N ASP A 95 21.65 15.53 -1.88
CA ASP A 95 21.28 15.44 -3.29
C ASP A 95 19.87 16.04 -3.54
N PRO A 96 19.76 17.10 -4.37
CA PRO A 96 18.46 17.67 -4.76
C PRO A 96 17.54 16.69 -5.49
N GLU A 97 18.06 15.66 -6.16
CA GLU A 97 17.24 14.62 -6.79
C GLU A 97 16.61 13.69 -5.75
N ALA A 98 17.37 13.35 -4.70
CA ALA A 98 16.87 12.60 -3.55
C ALA A 98 15.77 13.36 -2.80
N ASP A 99 15.92 14.66 -2.59
CA ASP A 99 14.89 15.50 -1.96
C ASP A 99 13.58 15.46 -2.79
N ARG A 100 13.69 15.65 -4.12
CA ARG A 100 12.52 15.57 -5.02
C ARG A 100 11.89 14.19 -5.05
N ALA A 101 12.70 13.13 -5.00
CA ALA A 101 12.19 11.76 -4.96
C ALA A 101 11.43 11.50 -3.64
N ALA A 102 11.99 11.90 -2.50
CA ALA A 102 11.35 11.76 -1.19
C ALA A 102 10.02 12.52 -1.11
N ASP A 103 9.98 13.76 -1.58
CA ASP A 103 8.76 14.57 -1.61
C ASP A 103 7.69 13.94 -2.51
N ARG A 104 8.07 13.52 -3.72
CA ARG A 104 7.14 12.86 -4.65
C ARG A 104 6.60 11.55 -4.07
N ILE A 105 7.44 10.74 -3.43
CA ILE A 105 7.02 9.50 -2.80
C ILE A 105 6.04 9.79 -1.67
N ARG A 106 6.31 10.79 -0.83
CA ARG A 106 5.39 11.21 0.24
C ARG A 106 4.03 11.61 -0.32
N ASP A 107 4.01 12.41 -1.38
CA ASP A 107 2.78 12.89 -2.00
C ASP A 107 1.98 11.76 -2.67
N GLU A 108 2.65 10.87 -3.39
CA GLU A 108 2.00 9.70 -4.01
C GLU A 108 1.50 8.72 -2.93
N VAL A 109 2.28 8.45 -1.89
CA VAL A 109 1.87 7.54 -0.82
C VAL A 109 0.68 8.10 -0.05
N ARG A 110 0.72 9.40 0.31
CA ARG A 110 -0.41 10.05 0.97
C ARG A 110 -1.66 10.04 0.09
N ARG A 111 -1.52 10.31 -1.21
CA ARG A 111 -2.66 10.36 -2.15
C ARG A 111 -3.26 9.00 -2.44
N ARG A 112 -2.43 7.97 -2.66
CA ARG A 112 -2.87 6.62 -3.05
C ARG A 112 -3.28 5.79 -1.83
N TYR A 113 -2.59 5.94 -0.70
CA TYR A 113 -2.73 5.05 0.45
C TYR A 113 -3.21 5.78 1.73
N GLY A 114 -3.26 7.11 1.75
CA GLY A 114 -3.63 7.88 2.95
C GLY A 114 -2.56 7.81 4.06
N VAL A 115 -1.37 7.31 3.75
CA VAL A 115 -0.29 7.10 4.72
C VAL A 115 0.66 8.29 4.73
N ASP A 116 0.98 8.78 5.92
CA ASP A 116 2.05 9.76 6.10
C ASP A 116 3.37 9.05 6.41
N VAL A 117 4.24 8.98 5.39
CA VAL A 117 5.53 8.30 5.50
C VAL A 117 6.50 9.01 6.41
N ASP A 118 6.42 10.34 6.60
CA ASP A 118 7.35 11.07 7.49
C ASP A 118 7.14 10.66 8.95
N ARG A 119 5.88 10.41 9.34
CA ARG A 119 5.54 9.93 10.67
C ARG A 119 6.10 8.54 10.94
N ALA A 120 6.18 7.71 9.91
CA ALA A 120 6.75 6.36 9.96
C ALA A 120 8.28 6.35 9.74
N ALA A 121 8.85 7.41 9.18
CA ALA A 121 10.21 7.43 8.63
C ALA A 121 11.35 7.28 9.66
N ALA A 122 11.05 7.22 10.96
CA ALA A 122 12.01 6.78 11.96
C ALA A 122 12.37 5.29 11.82
N ASP A 123 11.49 4.50 11.19
CA ASP A 123 11.66 3.07 10.95
C ASP A 123 11.11 2.70 9.55
N PRO A 124 11.98 2.37 8.58
CA PRO A 124 11.56 1.97 7.24
C PRO A 124 10.59 0.77 7.20
N ASP A 125 10.69 -0.16 8.16
CA ASP A 125 9.77 -1.30 8.23
C ASP A 125 8.34 -0.85 8.58
N LEU A 126 8.19 0.23 9.35
CA LEU A 126 6.88 0.82 9.64
C LEU A 126 6.23 1.43 8.39
N VAL A 127 7.01 1.94 7.44
CA VAL A 127 6.49 2.44 6.16
C VAL A 127 5.86 1.30 5.36
N ARG A 128 6.58 0.17 5.21
CA ARG A 128 6.04 -1.03 4.53
C ARG A 128 4.76 -1.52 5.20
N VAL A 129 4.79 -1.71 6.52
CA VAL A 129 3.63 -2.21 7.27
C VAL A 129 2.43 -1.25 7.17
N ALA A 130 2.66 0.06 7.16
CA ALA A 130 1.58 1.04 6.98
C ALA A 130 0.96 0.95 5.57
N LEU A 131 1.80 0.79 4.54
CA LEU A 131 1.37 0.59 3.16
C LEU A 131 0.56 -0.71 2.99
N GLU A 132 1.07 -1.84 3.50
CA GLU A 132 0.37 -3.14 3.47
C GLU A 132 -1.01 -3.05 4.14
N ARG A 133 -1.10 -2.39 5.30
CA ARG A 133 -2.39 -2.16 5.98
C ARG A 133 -3.32 -1.28 5.16
N ALA A 134 -2.80 -0.28 4.47
CA ALA A 134 -3.61 0.57 3.60
C ALA A 134 -4.13 -0.22 2.39
N GLU A 135 -3.31 -1.08 1.77
CA GLU A 135 -3.73 -1.97 0.68
C GLU A 135 -4.80 -2.96 1.13
N ALA A 136 -4.60 -3.60 2.29
CA ALA A 136 -5.59 -4.51 2.85
C ALA A 136 -6.94 -3.81 3.09
N ARG A 137 -6.92 -2.58 3.63
CA ARG A 137 -8.15 -1.76 3.80
C ARG A 137 -8.82 -1.44 2.47
N ARG A 138 -8.05 -1.08 1.44
CA ARG A 138 -8.59 -0.79 0.10
C ARG A 138 -9.21 -2.03 -0.56
N ALA A 139 -8.54 -3.17 -0.48
CA ALA A 139 -9.04 -4.44 -1.00
C ALA A 139 -10.35 -4.86 -0.31
N GLN A 140 -10.42 -4.71 1.01
CA GLN A 140 -11.66 -4.94 1.77
C GLN A 140 -12.79 -4.01 1.31
N ALA A 141 -12.51 -2.70 1.19
CA ALA A 141 -13.51 -1.73 0.71
C ALA A 141 -13.99 -2.01 -0.73
N GLU A 142 -13.17 -2.61 -1.58
CA GLU A 142 -13.57 -3.03 -2.92
C GLU A 142 -14.46 -4.28 -2.89
N GLN A 143 -14.09 -5.30 -2.10
CA GLN A 143 -14.92 -6.49 -1.91
C GLN A 143 -16.32 -6.13 -1.40
N GLU A 144 -16.41 -5.17 -0.48
CA GLU A 144 -17.68 -4.71 0.06
C GLU A 144 -18.52 -3.93 -0.93
N ARG A 145 -17.89 -3.08 -1.75
CA ARG A 145 -18.57 -2.44 -2.88
C ARG A 145 -19.16 -3.49 -3.84
N GLY A 146 -18.43 -4.58 -4.08
CA GLY A 146 -18.92 -5.75 -4.81
C GLY A 146 -20.16 -6.38 -4.18
N ARG A 147 -20.11 -6.68 -2.87
CA ARG A 147 -21.26 -7.25 -2.13
C ARG A 147 -22.49 -6.34 -2.17
N VAL A 148 -22.32 -5.04 -1.97
CA VAL A 148 -23.43 -4.08 -2.04
C VAL A 148 -24.05 -4.06 -3.44
N ALA A 149 -23.23 -4.11 -4.49
CA ALA A 149 -23.72 -4.19 -5.86
C ALA A 149 -24.49 -5.49 -6.11
N GLU A 150 -23.99 -6.63 -5.62
CA GLU A 150 -24.68 -7.92 -5.71
C GLU A 150 -26.04 -7.92 -4.99
N GLU A 151 -26.09 -7.40 -3.76
CA GLU A 151 -27.33 -7.27 -2.99
C GLU A 151 -28.37 -6.38 -3.71
N GLN A 152 -27.92 -5.29 -4.34
CA GLN A 152 -28.80 -4.42 -5.13
C GLN A 152 -29.36 -5.15 -6.36
N VAL A 153 -28.54 -5.92 -7.07
CA VAL A 153 -28.99 -6.74 -8.20
C VAL A 153 -30.00 -7.78 -7.73
N GLN A 154 -29.73 -8.48 -6.61
CA GLN A 154 -30.66 -9.45 -6.04
C GLN A 154 -32.00 -8.82 -5.68
N ALA A 155 -32.01 -7.64 -5.05
CA ALA A 155 -33.24 -6.92 -4.73
C ALA A 155 -34.04 -6.57 -6.00
N GLN A 156 -33.38 -6.11 -7.06
CA GLN A 156 -34.03 -5.81 -8.35
C GLN A 156 -34.63 -7.07 -9.01
N LEU A 157 -33.92 -8.20 -8.95
CA LEU A 157 -34.42 -9.47 -9.46
C LEU A 157 -35.68 -9.94 -8.72
N LEU A 158 -35.71 -9.79 -7.39
CA LEU A 158 -36.88 -10.13 -6.58
C LEU A 158 -38.09 -9.24 -6.90
N VAL A 159 -37.87 -7.96 -7.17
CA VAL A 159 -38.94 -7.05 -7.63
C VAL A 159 -39.47 -7.46 -9.01
N ALA A 160 -38.58 -7.84 -9.93
CA ALA A 160 -38.98 -8.32 -11.25
C ALA A 160 -39.74 -9.66 -11.17
N GLU A 161 -39.27 -10.60 -10.35
CA GLU A 161 -39.94 -11.88 -10.09
C GLU A 161 -41.35 -11.67 -9.52
N ALA A 162 -41.47 -10.78 -8.53
CA ALA A 162 -42.78 -10.42 -7.98
C ALA A 162 -43.72 -9.88 -9.06
N GLY A 163 -43.24 -9.01 -9.95
CA GLY A 163 -44.03 -8.46 -11.05
C GLY A 163 -44.49 -9.54 -12.05
N MET A 164 -43.61 -10.48 -12.39
CA MET A 164 -43.97 -11.60 -13.28
C MET A 164 -45.00 -12.54 -12.64
N ALA A 165 -44.83 -12.88 -11.37
CA ALA A 165 -45.77 -13.71 -10.63
C ALA A 165 -47.14 -13.02 -10.44
N ASP A 166 -47.17 -11.70 -10.21
CA ASP A 166 -48.42 -10.93 -10.16
C ASP A 166 -49.18 -10.96 -11.51
N GLN A 167 -48.45 -10.83 -12.62
CA GLN A 167 -49.04 -10.95 -13.95
C GLN A 167 -49.59 -12.36 -14.20
N ALA A 168 -48.85 -13.41 -13.84
CA ALA A 168 -49.30 -14.80 -13.96
C ALA A 168 -50.53 -15.10 -13.09
N ALA A 169 -50.57 -14.55 -11.87
CA ALA A 169 -51.74 -14.65 -11.00
C ALA A 169 -52.94 -13.95 -11.63
N ALA A 170 -52.76 -12.77 -12.23
CA ALA A 170 -53.84 -12.04 -12.90
C ALA A 170 -54.38 -12.79 -14.14
N THR A 171 -53.51 -13.38 -14.96
CA THR A 171 -53.95 -14.17 -16.11
C THR A 171 -54.70 -15.44 -15.70
N ALA A 172 -54.23 -16.15 -14.67
CA ALA A 172 -54.90 -17.33 -14.14
C ALA A 172 -56.28 -17.00 -13.54
N ARG A 173 -56.42 -15.86 -12.85
CA ARG A 173 -57.74 -15.36 -12.37
C ARG A 173 -58.69 -15.05 -13.52
N ALA A 174 -58.19 -14.39 -14.55
CA ALA A 174 -59.01 -14.07 -15.73
C ALA A 174 -59.47 -15.35 -16.44
N ALA A 175 -58.58 -16.35 -16.57
CA ALA A 175 -58.93 -17.66 -17.11
C ALA A 175 -60.03 -18.34 -16.27
N ALA A 176 -59.87 -18.39 -14.94
CA ALA A 176 -60.88 -18.97 -14.05
C ALA A 176 -62.25 -18.27 -14.17
N GLN A 177 -62.29 -16.95 -14.36
CA GLN A 177 -63.56 -16.21 -14.53
C GLN A 177 -64.30 -16.55 -15.82
N HIS A 178 -63.58 -16.93 -16.87
CA HIS A 178 -64.15 -17.20 -18.20
C HIS A 178 -64.27 -18.70 -18.51
N GLU A 179 -63.76 -19.58 -17.64
CA GLU A 179 -63.77 -21.03 -17.85
C GLU A 179 -65.15 -21.65 -17.53
N PRO A 180 -65.85 -22.25 -18.51
CA PRO A 180 -67.13 -22.92 -18.28
C PRO A 180 -67.03 -24.21 -17.45
N ASP A 181 -65.95 -25.00 -17.57
CA ASP A 181 -65.81 -26.26 -16.82
C ASP A 181 -65.48 -25.98 -15.33
N PRO A 182 -66.29 -26.46 -14.37
CA PRO A 182 -65.99 -26.33 -12.95
C PRO A 182 -64.64 -26.91 -12.51
N ALA A 183 -64.17 -27.99 -13.14
CA ALA A 183 -62.91 -28.63 -12.80
C ALA A 183 -61.72 -27.76 -13.25
N GLU A 184 -61.70 -27.35 -14.51
CA GLU A 184 -60.65 -26.48 -15.06
C GLU A 184 -60.63 -25.09 -14.39
N ARG A 185 -61.82 -24.57 -14.01
CA ARG A 185 -61.93 -23.35 -13.22
C ARG A 185 -61.27 -23.47 -11.85
N ALA A 186 -61.45 -24.60 -11.16
CA ALA A 186 -60.83 -24.85 -9.87
C ALA A 186 -59.30 -24.91 -9.99
N GLU A 187 -58.79 -25.56 -11.04
CA GLU A 187 -57.35 -25.61 -11.34
C GLU A 187 -56.76 -24.21 -11.61
N ALA A 188 -57.40 -23.40 -12.46
CA ALA A 188 -56.96 -22.04 -12.75
C ALA A 188 -56.98 -21.15 -11.49
N THR A 189 -57.93 -21.36 -10.59
CA THR A 189 -57.99 -20.66 -9.30
C THR A 189 -56.81 -21.04 -8.39
N LEU A 190 -56.43 -22.32 -8.35
CA LEU A 190 -55.28 -22.79 -7.58
C LEU A 190 -53.97 -22.23 -8.13
N VAL A 191 -53.80 -22.19 -9.46
CA VAL A 191 -52.63 -21.56 -10.11
C VAL A 191 -52.55 -20.08 -9.74
N ALA A 192 -53.68 -19.36 -9.79
CA ALA A 192 -53.73 -17.95 -9.40
C ALA A 192 -53.32 -17.72 -7.93
N GLU A 193 -53.72 -18.62 -7.03
CA GLU A 193 -53.35 -18.55 -5.62
C GLU A 193 -51.86 -18.84 -5.41
N GLN A 194 -51.32 -19.86 -6.06
CA GLN A 194 -49.89 -20.20 -6.00
C GLN A 194 -48.99 -19.07 -6.50
N GLU A 195 -49.32 -18.48 -7.66
CA GLU A 195 -48.56 -17.35 -8.21
C GLU A 195 -48.68 -16.11 -7.33
N GLN A 196 -49.83 -15.89 -6.67
CA GLN A 196 -49.95 -14.81 -5.70
C GLN A 196 -49.04 -15.02 -4.48
N ILE A 197 -48.96 -16.25 -3.96
CA ILE A 197 -48.07 -16.61 -2.85
C ILE A 197 -46.61 -16.35 -3.26
N ARG A 198 -46.23 -16.77 -4.48
CA ARG A 198 -44.89 -16.52 -5.02
C ARG A 198 -44.58 -15.03 -5.12
N ALA A 199 -45.52 -14.23 -5.65
CA ALA A 199 -45.37 -12.78 -5.74
C ALA A 199 -45.20 -12.15 -4.34
N THR A 200 -45.99 -12.57 -3.35
CA THR A 200 -45.85 -12.07 -1.97
C THR A 200 -44.50 -12.43 -1.36
N ALA A 201 -44.04 -13.67 -1.52
CA ALA A 201 -42.76 -14.11 -0.98
C ALA A 201 -41.58 -13.36 -1.62
N ALA A 202 -41.62 -13.14 -2.94
CA ALA A 202 -40.62 -12.36 -3.65
C ALA A 202 -40.60 -10.89 -3.20
N ARG A 203 -41.77 -10.26 -2.98
CA ARG A 203 -41.85 -8.89 -2.42
C ARG A 203 -41.31 -8.81 -1.01
N GLU A 204 -41.65 -9.77 -0.14
CA GLU A 204 -41.14 -9.80 1.24
C GLU A 204 -39.61 -9.94 1.26
N ALA A 205 -39.07 -10.89 0.49
CA ALA A 205 -37.62 -11.06 0.37
C ALA A 205 -36.92 -9.83 -0.23
N GLY A 206 -37.53 -9.20 -1.25
CA GLY A 206 -37.00 -7.96 -1.84
C GLY A 206 -37.01 -6.79 -0.87
N LYS A 207 -38.08 -6.64 -0.08
CA LYS A 207 -38.21 -5.62 0.96
C LYS A 207 -37.18 -5.82 2.07
N ASP A 208 -37.00 -7.05 2.51
CA ASP A 208 -36.00 -7.43 3.52
C ASP A 208 -34.57 -6.99 3.11
N ASN A 209 -34.20 -7.24 1.85
CA ASN A 209 -32.93 -6.79 1.28
C ASN A 209 -32.87 -5.25 1.17
N TYR A 210 -33.93 -4.61 0.67
CA TYR A 210 -34.00 -3.16 0.50
C TYR A 210 -33.92 -2.40 1.83
N ASP A 211 -34.71 -2.80 2.83
CA ASP A 211 -34.74 -2.23 4.18
C ASP A 211 -33.34 -2.34 4.84
N SER A 212 -32.60 -3.42 4.57
CA SER A 212 -31.23 -3.57 5.05
C SER A 212 -30.28 -2.54 4.45
N ALA A 213 -30.40 -2.26 3.14
CA ALA A 213 -29.62 -1.24 2.46
C ALA A 213 -29.98 0.17 2.93
N GLU A 214 -31.27 0.47 3.07
CA GLU A 214 -31.76 1.77 3.54
C GLU A 214 -31.30 2.06 4.98
N ARG A 215 -31.34 1.07 5.89
CA ARG A 215 -30.80 1.24 7.25
C ARG A 215 -29.31 1.59 7.24
N ARG A 216 -28.51 0.96 6.37
CA ARG A 216 -27.07 1.25 6.27
C ARG A 216 -26.82 2.68 5.78
N GLN A 217 -27.60 3.14 4.80
CA GLN A 217 -27.51 4.52 4.31
C GLN A 217 -27.95 5.53 5.38
N ALA A 218 -29.06 5.28 6.07
CA ALA A 218 -29.54 6.15 7.14
C ALA A 218 -28.54 6.22 8.31
N PHE A 219 -27.90 5.08 8.63
CA PHE A 219 -26.85 5.01 9.64
C PHE A 219 -25.59 5.76 9.21
N ALA A 220 -25.13 5.61 7.97
CA ALA A 220 -24.01 6.38 7.43
C ALA A 220 -24.27 7.89 7.51
N ALA A 221 -25.43 8.34 7.03
CA ALA A 221 -25.84 9.74 7.08
C ALA A 221 -25.93 10.27 8.53
N ASP A 222 -26.31 9.43 9.50
CA ASP A 222 -26.32 9.82 10.91
C ASP A 222 -24.91 10.04 11.46
N LEU A 223 -23.96 9.19 11.08
CA LEU A 223 -22.56 9.33 11.49
C LEU A 223 -21.92 10.58 10.85
N GLU A 224 -22.22 10.85 9.58
CA GLU A 224 -21.78 12.06 8.87
C GLU A 224 -22.35 13.34 9.52
N ARG A 225 -23.65 13.34 9.88
CA ARG A 225 -24.27 14.47 10.60
C ARG A 225 -23.63 14.75 11.96
N ARG A 226 -23.06 13.71 12.61
CA ARG A 226 -22.31 13.86 13.87
C ARG A 226 -20.88 14.36 13.67
N GLY A 227 -20.47 14.60 12.42
CA GLY A 227 -19.15 15.12 12.08
C GLY A 227 -18.05 14.07 12.06
N LEU A 228 -18.40 12.78 11.96
CA LEU A 228 -17.40 11.72 11.81
C LEU A 228 -16.77 11.78 10.42
N ASP A 229 -15.45 11.53 10.37
CA ASP A 229 -14.72 11.49 9.11
C ASP A 229 -15.15 10.31 8.26
N TYR A 230 -14.98 10.46 6.95
CA TYR A 230 -15.38 9.46 5.97
C TYR A 230 -14.76 8.08 6.22
N GLU A 231 -13.50 7.98 6.67
CA GLU A 231 -12.88 6.67 6.94
C GLU A 231 -13.54 5.97 8.12
N THR A 232 -13.86 6.71 9.18
CA THR A 232 -14.57 6.18 10.35
C THR A 232 -15.98 5.72 9.99
N VAL A 233 -16.72 6.48 9.17
CA VAL A 233 -18.04 6.08 8.68
C VAL A 233 -17.92 4.81 7.83
N ALA A 234 -17.01 4.79 6.85
CA ALA A 234 -16.81 3.65 5.98
C ALA A 234 -16.47 2.39 6.77
N ALA A 235 -15.48 2.44 7.67
CA ALA A 235 -15.09 1.32 8.52
C ALA A 235 -16.25 0.78 9.38
N ARG A 236 -17.15 1.67 9.80
CA ARG A 236 -18.33 1.28 10.57
C ARG A 236 -19.40 0.60 9.71
N ILE A 237 -19.62 1.07 8.49
CA ILE A 237 -20.55 0.44 7.53
C ILE A 237 -20.02 -0.93 7.09
N THR A 238 -18.74 -1.04 6.80
CA THR A 238 -17.98 -2.29 6.57
C THR A 238 -18.25 -3.32 7.67
N ALA A 239 -18.11 -2.90 8.93
CA ALA A 239 -18.38 -3.76 10.08
C ALA A 239 -19.86 -4.22 10.14
N ASP A 240 -20.81 -3.34 9.82
CA ASP A 240 -22.24 -3.69 9.81
C ASP A 240 -22.59 -4.67 8.67
N VAL A 241 -22.00 -4.51 7.48
CA VAL A 241 -22.16 -5.43 6.35
C VAL A 241 -21.59 -6.82 6.69
N SER A 242 -20.43 -6.87 7.37
CA SER A 242 -19.77 -8.14 7.72
C SER A 242 -20.37 -8.85 8.93
N GLN A 243 -21.02 -8.12 9.85
CA GLN A 243 -21.66 -8.66 11.06
C GLN A 243 -23.19 -8.66 11.00
N GLY A 244 -23.77 -8.20 9.90
CA GLY A 244 -25.20 -8.06 9.69
C GLY A 244 -25.90 -9.40 9.70
N THR A 245 -26.46 -9.79 10.84
CA THR A 245 -27.46 -10.86 10.87
C THR A 245 -28.76 -10.27 10.35
N HIS A 246 -29.34 -10.87 9.31
CA HIS A 246 -30.56 -10.37 8.66
C HIS A 246 -31.69 -10.09 9.70
N PRO A 247 -32.45 -8.98 9.63
CA PRO A 247 -33.49 -8.63 10.61
C PRO A 247 -34.49 -9.75 10.87
N SER A 248 -34.92 -10.48 9.84
CA SER A 248 -35.83 -11.61 10.01
C SER A 248 -35.24 -12.75 10.85
N ALA A 249 -33.90 -12.86 10.95
CA ALA A 249 -33.23 -13.79 11.86
C ALA A 249 -33.19 -13.28 13.32
N ALA A 250 -33.29 -11.97 13.56
CA ALA A 250 -33.45 -11.41 14.90
C ALA A 250 -34.88 -11.58 15.46
N VAL A 251 -35.89 -11.70 14.58
CA VAL A 251 -37.30 -11.91 14.95
C VAL A 251 -37.66 -13.40 15.04
N LYS A 252 -36.85 -14.31 14.46
CA LYS A 252 -36.96 -15.74 14.76
C LYS A 252 -36.67 -15.94 16.25
N PRO A 253 -37.63 -16.40 17.08
CA PRO A 253 -37.38 -16.57 18.50
C PRO A 253 -36.23 -17.57 18.64
N ALA A 254 -35.08 -17.08 19.13
CA ALA A 254 -33.96 -17.93 19.50
C ALA A 254 -34.45 -18.81 20.67
N GLY A 255 -34.98 -19.99 20.33
CA GLY A 255 -35.36 -20.99 21.31
C GLY A 255 -34.10 -21.51 21.99
N LYS A 256 -33.62 -20.82 23.04
CA LYS A 256 -32.65 -21.33 24.00
C LYS A 256 -32.71 -20.49 25.29
N LYS A 257 -32.98 -21.20 26.40
CA LYS A 257 -33.15 -20.68 27.76
C LYS A 257 -32.02 -19.74 28.16
N ALA A 258 -32.38 -18.62 28.78
CA ALA A 258 -31.44 -17.65 29.33
C ALA A 258 -30.41 -18.31 30.27
N PRO A 259 -29.12 -17.93 30.20
CA PRO A 259 -28.09 -18.50 31.06
C PRO A 259 -28.34 -18.11 32.52
N LYS A 260 -28.46 -19.11 33.38
CA LYS A 260 -28.75 -18.94 34.80
C LYS A 260 -27.53 -18.32 35.50
N ALA A 261 -27.70 -17.15 36.11
CA ALA A 261 -26.65 -16.44 36.83
C ALA A 261 -25.99 -17.34 37.90
N ARG A 262 -24.66 -17.43 37.87
CA ARG A 262 -23.87 -18.16 38.86
C ARG A 262 -23.80 -17.33 40.15
N LYS A 263 -24.24 -17.92 41.27
CA LYS A 263 -24.24 -17.29 42.59
C LYS A 263 -22.80 -17.03 43.04
N SER A 264 -22.38 -15.77 43.18
CA SER A 264 -21.09 -15.42 43.79
C SER A 264 -21.17 -15.65 45.30
N ARG A 265 -20.21 -16.41 45.84
CA ARG A 265 -19.95 -16.50 47.28
C ARG A 265 -18.98 -15.37 47.63
N GLY A 266 -19.36 -14.50 48.57
CA GLY A 266 -18.54 -13.38 49.05
C GLY A 266 -17.33 -13.83 49.86
N PRO A 267 -16.36 -12.93 50.11
CA PRO A 267 -15.09 -13.26 50.76
C PRO A 267 -15.21 -13.06 52.28
N GLU A 268 -15.45 -14.13 53.02
CA GLU A 268 -15.18 -14.18 54.47
C GLU A 268 -14.42 -15.47 54.78
N GLN A 269 -13.10 -15.34 54.93
CA GLN A 269 -12.24 -16.12 55.83
C GLN A 269 -10.77 -15.82 55.50
N ARG A 270 -10.29 -14.68 56.00
CA ARG A 270 -8.88 -14.43 56.27
C ARG A 270 -8.79 -13.75 57.63
N GLN A 271 -8.99 -14.53 58.69
CA GLN A 271 -8.56 -14.21 60.05
C GLN A 271 -8.81 -15.43 60.93
N GLN A 272 -7.80 -16.30 61.05
CA GLN A 272 -7.43 -17.02 62.27
C GLN A 272 -6.31 -18.00 61.90
N GLU A 273 -5.07 -17.53 61.98
CA GLU A 273 -3.92 -18.33 62.40
C GLU A 273 -2.75 -17.37 62.70
N LEU A 274 -2.90 -16.63 63.80
CA LEU A 274 -1.83 -15.97 64.53
C LEU A 274 -2.24 -15.99 66.00
N SER A 275 -2.22 -17.18 66.61
CA SER A 275 -2.12 -17.36 68.06
C SER A 275 -2.13 -18.85 68.44
N ARG A 276 -0.96 -19.49 68.41
CA ARG A 276 -0.34 -20.24 69.51
C ARG A 276 0.77 -21.14 69.00
#